data_AF-A0AA38M7F2-F1
#
_entry.id   AF-A0AA38M7F2-F1
#
_cell.length_a   1.000
_cell.length_b   1.000
_cell.length_c   1.000
_cell.angle_alpha   90.00
_cell.angle_beta   90.00
_cell.angle_gamma   90.00
#
_symmetry.space_group_name_H-M   'P 1'
#
loop_
_entity.id
_entity.type
_entity.pdbx_description
1 polymer ?
#
loop_
_entity_poly.entity_id
_entity_poly.type
_entity_poly.pdbx_seq_one_letter_code
_entity_poly.pdbx_strand_id
1 'polypeptide(L)'
;MPRKRPLLPRPRPPPHKIWTSTECSKYFLCLEGEVFDFRCSTGLLFDVHGQICDFKLNVDNCDITSETITPASSLNKPKCSKNQQPCRDGTCLPQYYFCDGSVDCIDGSDERHCDPNHDPNPALPCNQSTCVLPNCFCSSDGTQIPGNLLPSETPQMITLTFDGAINSDNWELFDTMLFNHWKNPNGCSIRATFFVNHGLNNYYHTQKLWNQGHEIAVHSITHRAQRNGGPIMPP
;
A
#
# COMPACT_ATOMS: atom_id res chain seq x y z
N MET A 1 -6.65 -38.47 -33.58
CA MET A 1 -5.46 -37.65 -33.32
C MET A 1 -5.47 -36.42 -34.22
N PRO A 2 -5.75 -35.20 -33.73
CA PRO A 2 -5.55 -34.00 -34.52
C PRO A 2 -4.09 -33.55 -34.39
N ARG A 3 -3.40 -33.36 -35.53
CA ARG A 3 -2.02 -32.88 -35.60
C ARG A 3 -1.96 -31.40 -35.17
N LYS A 4 -1.14 -31.07 -34.15
CA LYS A 4 -0.79 -29.68 -33.81
C LYS A 4 0.04 -29.09 -34.97
N ARG A 5 -0.38 -27.94 -35.50
CA ARG A 5 0.46 -27.12 -36.40
C ARG A 5 1.59 -26.48 -35.58
N PRO A 6 2.81 -26.33 -36.13
CA PRO A 6 3.89 -25.62 -35.45
C PRO A 6 3.55 -24.13 -35.36
N LEU A 7 3.69 -23.54 -34.18
CA LEU A 7 3.62 -22.09 -34.01
C LEU A 7 4.91 -21.48 -34.58
N LEU A 8 4.80 -20.71 -35.66
CA LEU A 8 5.89 -19.85 -36.13
C LEU A 8 6.17 -18.76 -35.08
N PRO A 9 7.43 -18.39 -34.81
CA PRO A 9 7.74 -17.28 -33.93
C PRO A 9 7.21 -15.98 -34.53
N ARG A 10 6.51 -15.18 -33.71
CA ARG A 10 5.97 -13.88 -34.12
C ARG A 10 7.12 -12.95 -34.55
N PRO A 11 6.98 -12.21 -35.67
CA PRO A 11 7.99 -11.25 -36.10
C PRO A 11 8.15 -10.14 -35.06
N ARG A 12 9.39 -9.65 -34.88
CA ARG A 12 9.69 -8.55 -33.95
C ARG A 12 8.99 -7.26 -34.40
N PRO A 13 8.25 -6.56 -33.53
CA PRO A 13 7.64 -5.28 -33.87
C PRO A 13 8.71 -4.21 -34.17
N PRO A 14 8.39 -3.19 -34.98
CA PRO A 14 9.27 -2.04 -35.23
C PRO A 14 9.56 -1.28 -33.91
N PRO A 15 10.54 -0.36 -33.87
CA PRO A 15 10.96 0.29 -32.62
C PRO A 15 9.87 1.25 -32.14
N HIS A 16 8.94 0.74 -31.34
CA HIS A 16 7.98 1.55 -30.61
C HIS A 16 8.70 2.29 -29.49
N LYS A 17 8.26 3.51 -29.21
CA LYS A 17 8.77 4.37 -28.13
C LYS A 17 8.62 3.61 -26.81
N ILE A 18 9.71 3.19 -26.19
CA ILE A 18 9.66 2.47 -24.91
C ILE A 18 9.61 3.52 -23.80
N TRP A 19 8.49 3.63 -23.10
CA TRP A 19 8.34 4.56 -21.98
C TRP A 19 9.05 4.05 -20.72
N THR A 20 9.54 5.01 -19.94
CA THR A 20 10.13 4.73 -18.64
C THR A 20 9.05 4.56 -17.57
N SER A 21 9.43 3.93 -16.45
CA SER A 21 8.51 3.76 -15.31
C SER A 21 8.05 5.10 -14.75
N THR A 22 8.86 6.14 -14.85
CA THR A 22 8.51 7.50 -14.42
C THR A 22 7.46 8.15 -15.31
N GLU A 23 7.38 7.75 -16.57
CA GLU A 23 6.45 8.32 -17.55
C GLU A 23 5.11 7.58 -17.59
N CYS A 24 5.13 6.25 -17.40
CA CYS A 24 4.00 5.40 -17.79
C CYS A 24 3.57 4.38 -16.71
N SER A 25 3.96 4.58 -15.44
CA SER A 25 3.49 3.71 -14.35
C SER A 25 2.26 4.26 -13.62
N LYS A 26 1.88 5.51 -13.85
CA LYS A 26 0.80 6.19 -13.10
C LYS A 26 -0.52 6.12 -13.87
N TYR A 27 -1.61 5.81 -13.18
CA TYR A 27 -2.96 5.79 -13.75
C TYR A 27 -3.98 6.33 -12.75
N PHE A 28 -5.18 6.62 -13.22
CA PHE A 28 -6.27 7.17 -12.40
C PHE A 28 -7.49 6.25 -12.44
N LEU A 29 -8.17 6.11 -11.30
CA LEU A 29 -9.42 5.38 -11.17
C LEU A 29 -10.50 6.35 -10.65
N CYS A 30 -11.60 6.44 -11.40
CA CYS A 30 -12.76 7.22 -10.97
C CYS A 30 -13.72 6.35 -10.18
N LEU A 31 -13.96 6.67 -8.91
CA LEU A 31 -14.97 6.03 -8.05
C LEU A 31 -15.93 7.10 -7.54
N GLU A 32 -17.22 6.97 -7.84
CA GLU A 32 -18.29 7.86 -7.33
C GLU A 32 -18.07 9.37 -7.64
N GLY A 33 -17.38 9.69 -8.74
CA GLY A 33 -17.06 11.06 -9.13
C GLY A 33 -15.75 11.60 -8.54
N GLU A 34 -15.03 10.78 -7.78
CA GLU A 34 -13.72 11.05 -7.21
C GLU A 34 -12.63 10.37 -8.04
N VAL A 35 -11.48 11.03 -8.20
CA VAL A 35 -10.35 10.53 -9.00
C VAL A 35 -9.22 10.14 -8.06
N PHE A 36 -8.85 8.87 -8.05
CA PHE A 36 -7.73 8.33 -7.27
C PHE A 36 -6.57 8.02 -8.19
N ASP A 37 -5.34 8.37 -7.81
CA ASP A 37 -4.17 7.98 -8.57
C ASP A 37 -3.47 6.76 -7.99
N PHE A 38 -3.00 5.91 -8.88
CA PHE A 38 -2.33 4.66 -8.56
C PHE A 38 -1.08 4.51 -9.40
N ARG A 39 -0.17 3.64 -8.94
CA ARG A 39 1.05 3.28 -9.68
C ARG A 39 1.15 1.78 -9.85
N CYS A 40 1.48 1.35 -11.05
CA CYS A 40 1.82 -0.03 -11.34
C CYS A 40 3.05 -0.47 -10.53
N SER A 41 3.08 -1.74 -10.15
CA SER A 41 4.24 -2.37 -9.51
C SER A 41 5.51 -2.17 -10.32
N THR A 42 6.66 -2.18 -9.63
CA THR A 42 7.97 -1.93 -10.23
C THR A 42 8.22 -2.83 -11.46
N GLY A 43 8.45 -2.19 -12.61
CA GLY A 43 8.73 -2.89 -13.88
C GLY A 43 7.54 -3.03 -14.83
N LEU A 44 6.33 -2.68 -14.39
CA LEU A 44 5.12 -2.66 -15.21
C LEU A 44 4.74 -1.23 -15.62
N LEU A 45 4.08 -1.10 -16.76
CA LEU A 45 3.50 0.14 -17.28
C LEU A 45 1.98 -0.02 -17.41
N PHE A 46 1.25 1.08 -17.34
CA PHE A 46 -0.20 1.06 -17.48
C PHE A 46 -0.61 1.08 -18.96
N ASP A 47 -1.33 0.05 -19.39
CA ASP A 47 -1.98 -0.03 -20.70
C ASP A 47 -3.33 0.71 -20.65
N VAL A 48 -3.45 1.82 -21.38
CA VAL A 48 -4.65 2.66 -21.39
C VAL A 48 -5.86 1.97 -22.03
N HIS A 49 -5.65 1.09 -23.01
CA HIS A 49 -6.73 0.33 -23.65
C HIS A 49 -7.11 -0.90 -22.81
N GLY A 50 -6.11 -1.59 -22.28
CA GLY A 50 -6.29 -2.77 -21.44
C GLY A 50 -6.80 -2.46 -20.04
N GLN A 51 -6.63 -1.21 -19.57
CA GLN A 51 -6.91 -0.79 -18.19
C GLN A 51 -6.21 -1.70 -17.16
N ILE A 52 -4.99 -2.16 -17.50
CA ILE A 52 -4.17 -3.08 -16.69
C ILE A 52 -2.71 -2.62 -16.66
N CYS A 53 -1.97 -3.06 -15.65
CA CYS A 53 -0.52 -2.95 -15.62
C CYS A 53 0.13 -4.13 -16.37
N ASP A 54 0.76 -3.87 -17.51
CA ASP A 54 1.43 -4.88 -18.34
C ASP A 54 2.95 -4.58 -18.46
N PHE A 55 3.70 -5.52 -19.01
CA PHE A 55 5.13 -5.37 -19.24
C PHE A 55 5.43 -4.25 -20.23
N LYS A 56 6.55 -3.55 -20.02
CA LYS A 56 7.03 -2.43 -20.85
C LYS A 56 7.02 -2.68 -22.36
N LEU A 57 7.15 -3.93 -22.81
CA LEU A 57 7.16 -4.29 -24.23
C LEU A 57 5.76 -4.43 -24.85
N ASN A 58 4.73 -4.55 -24.02
CA ASN A 58 3.34 -4.76 -24.44
C ASN A 58 2.51 -3.47 -24.42
N VAL A 59 3.04 -2.41 -23.79
CA VAL A 59 2.35 -1.12 -23.64
C VAL A 59 2.85 -0.15 -24.72
N ASP A 60 1.99 0.20 -25.68
CA ASP A 60 2.29 1.08 -26.82
C ASP A 60 1.43 2.35 -26.92
N ASN A 61 0.60 2.61 -25.90
CA ASN A 61 -0.53 3.54 -25.95
C ASN A 61 -0.57 4.50 -24.74
N CYS A 62 0.59 4.77 -24.14
CA CYS A 62 0.70 5.58 -22.94
C CYS A 62 0.55 7.10 -23.15
N ASP A 63 0.54 7.51 -24.41
CA ASP A 63 0.35 8.88 -24.86
C ASP A 63 -1.13 9.29 -24.97
N ILE A 64 -2.05 8.35 -24.74
CA ILE A 64 -3.49 8.62 -24.73
C ILE A 64 -3.86 9.32 -23.41
N THR A 65 -3.97 10.65 -23.47
CA THR A 65 -4.57 11.45 -22.39
C THR A 65 -6.06 11.60 -22.64
N SER A 66 -6.92 11.15 -21.71
CA SER A 66 -8.30 11.64 -21.67
C SER A 66 -8.27 13.15 -21.45
N GLU A 67 -9.10 13.90 -22.17
CA GLU A 67 -9.15 15.35 -22.05
C GLU A 67 -9.30 15.75 -20.59
N THR A 68 -8.38 16.60 -20.13
CA THR A 68 -8.38 17.11 -18.78
C THR A 68 -9.62 17.98 -18.61
N ILE A 69 -10.63 17.49 -17.91
CA ILE A 69 -11.58 18.39 -17.24
C ILE A 69 -10.74 19.09 -16.18
N THR A 70 -10.17 20.23 -16.54
CA THR A 70 -9.48 21.12 -15.62
C THR A 70 -10.47 21.39 -14.47
N PRO A 71 -10.20 20.95 -13.23
CA PRO A 71 -10.98 21.41 -12.10
C PRO A 71 -10.89 22.93 -12.10
N ALA A 72 -12.04 23.58 -11.98
CA ALA A 72 -12.17 25.03 -12.13
C ALA A 72 -11.01 25.79 -11.46
N SER A 73 -10.27 26.49 -12.32
CA SER A 73 -9.48 27.70 -12.07
C SER A 73 -9.32 28.11 -10.59
N SER A 74 -8.09 28.01 -10.12
CA SER A 74 -7.56 28.73 -8.95
C SER A 74 -7.69 30.24 -9.13
N LEU A 75 -8.85 30.82 -8.78
CA LEU A 75 -9.05 32.26 -8.65
C LEU A 75 -9.87 32.62 -7.41
N ASN A 76 -9.31 32.27 -6.24
CA ASN A 76 -9.41 32.93 -4.93
C ASN A 76 -9.17 31.88 -3.85
N LYS A 77 -7.91 31.59 -3.52
CA LYS A 77 -7.63 30.93 -2.24
C LYS A 77 -7.99 31.93 -1.14
N PRO A 78 -8.97 31.65 -0.26
CA PRO A 78 -9.20 32.50 0.90
C PRO A 78 -7.90 32.60 1.68
N LYS A 79 -7.51 33.83 2.05
CA LYS A 79 -6.32 34.07 2.85
C LYS A 79 -6.62 33.65 4.30
N CYS A 80 -6.35 32.39 4.61
CA CYS A 80 -6.35 31.91 5.99
C CYS A 80 -5.23 32.59 6.80
N SER A 81 -5.33 32.55 8.12
CA SER A 81 -4.30 33.09 9.01
C SER A 81 -3.00 32.26 8.93
N LYS A 82 -1.90 32.75 9.52
CA LYS A 82 -0.65 31.96 9.62
C LYS A 82 -0.93 30.63 10.34
N ASN A 83 -0.34 29.54 9.84
CA ASN A 83 -0.53 28.15 10.30
C ASN A 83 -1.94 27.57 10.08
N GLN A 84 -2.69 28.13 9.14
CA GLN A 84 -3.97 27.58 8.69
C GLN A 84 -3.93 27.30 7.20
N GLN A 85 -4.66 26.27 6.79
CA GLN A 85 -4.85 25.89 5.39
C GLN A 85 -6.35 25.86 5.07
N PRO A 86 -6.75 26.28 3.86
CA PRO A 86 -8.15 26.24 3.45
C PRO A 86 -8.54 24.84 2.98
N CYS A 87 -9.65 24.31 3.50
CA CYS A 87 -10.44 23.27 2.87
C CYS A 87 -10.95 23.76 1.49
N ARG A 88 -11.41 22.85 0.63
CA ARG A 88 -11.91 23.19 -0.72
C ARG A 88 -13.14 24.10 -0.69
N ASP A 89 -13.96 23.99 0.35
CA ASP A 89 -15.14 24.85 0.60
C ASP A 89 -14.75 26.26 1.08
N GLY A 90 -13.47 26.48 1.39
CA GLY A 90 -12.92 27.74 1.89
C GLY A 90 -12.87 27.85 3.42
N THR A 91 -13.27 26.83 4.16
CA THR A 91 -13.13 26.76 5.62
C THR A 91 -11.65 26.68 5.99
N CYS A 92 -11.19 27.52 6.91
CA CYS A 92 -9.79 27.53 7.34
C CYS A 92 -9.61 26.66 8.60
N LEU A 93 -8.81 25.59 8.48
CA LEU A 93 -8.43 24.75 9.61
C LEU A 93 -6.93 24.91 9.92
N PRO A 94 -6.50 24.67 11.17
CA PRO A 94 -5.08 24.57 11.48
C PRO A 94 -4.35 23.56 10.61
N GLN A 95 -3.12 23.90 10.22
CA GLN A 95 -2.31 23.10 9.29
C GLN A 95 -2.11 21.66 9.76
N TYR A 96 -2.06 21.41 11.07
CA TYR A 96 -1.85 20.07 11.64
C TYR A 96 -3.06 19.11 11.51
N TYR A 97 -4.23 19.61 11.10
CA TYR A 97 -5.41 18.77 10.79
C TYR A 97 -5.39 18.26 9.34
N PHE A 98 -4.42 18.70 8.53
CA PHE A 98 -4.26 18.18 7.19
C PHE A 98 -3.31 16.99 7.24
N CYS A 99 -3.75 15.87 6.65
CA CYS A 99 -3.00 14.61 6.58
C CYS A 99 -2.73 13.97 7.94
N ASP A 100 -3.68 14.08 8.87
CA ASP A 100 -3.57 13.51 10.22
C ASP A 100 -4.32 12.17 10.38
N GLY A 101 -4.98 11.71 9.32
CA GLY A 101 -5.78 10.48 9.30
C GLY A 101 -7.23 10.67 9.76
N SER A 102 -7.66 11.91 10.06
CA SER A 102 -9.01 12.30 10.45
C SER A 102 -9.64 13.18 9.37
N VAL A 103 -10.93 13.02 9.10
CA VAL A 103 -11.68 13.95 8.24
C VAL A 103 -12.21 15.09 9.10
N ASP A 104 -11.60 16.27 8.99
CA ASP A 104 -11.99 17.50 9.68
C ASP A 104 -12.68 18.51 8.74
N CYS A 105 -12.31 18.55 7.46
CA CYS A 105 -13.08 19.27 6.46
C CYS A 105 -14.43 18.57 6.20
N ILE A 106 -15.51 19.33 6.00
CA ILE A 106 -16.84 18.76 5.68
C ILE A 106 -16.80 17.91 4.40
N ASP A 107 -15.95 18.29 3.46
CA ASP A 107 -15.73 17.58 2.20
C ASP A 107 -14.56 16.59 2.25
N GLY A 108 -13.86 16.48 3.39
CA GLY A 108 -12.67 15.66 3.57
C GLY A 108 -11.48 16.05 2.69
N SER A 109 -11.40 17.31 2.23
CA SER A 109 -10.32 17.77 1.37
C SER A 109 -8.94 17.80 2.03
N ASP A 110 -8.90 17.88 3.35
CA ASP A 110 -7.74 17.79 4.23
C ASP A 110 -6.98 16.45 4.13
N GLU A 111 -7.67 15.35 3.84
CA GLU A 111 -7.08 14.01 3.79
C GLU A 111 -6.84 13.47 2.36
N ARG A 112 -7.15 14.28 1.33
CA ARG A 112 -7.12 13.82 -0.07
C ARG A 112 -5.77 13.93 -0.77
N HIS A 113 -4.86 14.78 -0.30
CA HIS A 113 -3.60 15.10 -1.00
C HIS A 113 -2.39 14.97 -0.06
N CYS A 114 -2.22 13.79 0.52
CA CYS A 114 -1.20 13.50 1.54
C CYS A 114 0.04 12.77 0.99
N ASP A 115 0.43 13.06 -0.24
CA ASP A 115 1.70 12.56 -0.76
C ASP A 115 2.89 13.39 -0.22
N PRO A 116 4.12 12.86 -0.27
CA PRO A 116 5.29 13.53 0.31
C PRO A 116 5.57 14.95 -0.18
N ASN A 117 4.99 15.39 -1.31
CA ASN A 117 5.18 16.74 -1.84
C ASN A 117 4.05 17.71 -1.48
N HIS A 118 2.89 17.20 -1.08
CA HIS A 118 1.69 18.00 -0.81
C HIS A 118 1.23 17.93 0.65
N ASP A 119 1.75 16.97 1.42
CA ASP A 119 1.60 16.94 2.87
C ASP A 119 2.19 18.23 3.47
N PRO A 120 1.39 19.05 4.17
CA PRO A 120 1.88 20.27 4.81
C PRO A 120 2.65 19.99 6.11
N ASN A 121 2.60 18.76 6.64
CA ASN A 121 3.28 18.33 7.86
C ASN A 121 4.25 17.15 7.61
N PRO A 122 5.11 17.19 6.56
CA PRO A 122 5.89 16.04 6.19
C PRO A 122 6.96 15.75 7.24
N ALA A 123 7.21 14.47 7.48
CA ALA A 123 8.36 14.06 8.28
C ALA A 123 9.66 14.57 7.64
N LEU A 124 10.65 14.89 8.48
CA LEU A 124 11.97 15.31 7.99
C LEU A 124 12.62 14.17 7.18
N PRO A 125 13.37 14.49 6.12
CA PRO A 125 14.14 13.49 5.39
C PRO A 125 15.10 12.73 6.30
N CYS A 126 15.37 11.46 5.96
CA CYS A 126 16.28 10.61 6.72
C CYS A 126 17.65 11.29 6.90
N ASN A 127 18.07 11.41 8.16
CA ASN A 127 19.42 11.81 8.54
C ASN A 127 20.08 10.68 9.33
N GLN A 128 21.06 10.01 8.71
CA GLN A 128 21.76 8.87 9.29
C GLN A 128 22.63 9.22 10.50
N SER A 129 22.97 10.50 10.72
CA SER A 129 23.74 10.92 11.90
C SER A 129 22.88 11.00 13.17
N THR A 130 21.59 11.27 13.01
CA THR A 130 20.64 11.37 14.13
C THR A 130 19.82 10.09 14.31
N CYS A 131 19.50 9.40 13.21
CA CYS A 131 18.75 8.15 13.21
C CYS A 131 19.70 6.96 13.31
N VAL A 132 19.98 6.52 14.53
CA VAL A 132 20.92 5.43 14.83
C VAL A 132 20.24 4.26 15.53
N LEU A 133 20.69 3.04 15.21
CA LEU A 133 20.23 1.80 15.83
C LEU A 133 20.53 1.79 17.35
N PRO A 134 19.71 1.10 18.17
CA PRO A 134 18.60 0.21 17.80
C PRO A 134 17.25 0.92 17.66
N ASN A 135 17.14 2.19 18.05
CA ASN A 135 15.85 2.88 18.17
C ASN A 135 15.39 3.53 16.86
N CYS A 136 16.32 3.80 15.94
CA CYS A 136 16.01 4.41 14.67
C CYS A 136 16.86 3.78 13.56
N PHE A 137 16.22 3.46 12.45
CA PHE A 137 16.90 3.06 11.23
C PHE A 137 16.23 3.75 10.05
N CYS A 138 17.01 4.39 9.19
CA CYS A 138 16.52 4.97 7.96
C CYS A 138 17.61 4.95 6.88
N SER A 139 17.19 4.94 5.62
CA SER A 139 18.04 5.24 4.47
C SER A 139 17.34 6.24 3.57
N SER A 140 18.09 6.92 2.71
CA SER A 140 17.54 7.94 1.80
C SER A 140 16.48 7.40 0.84
N ASP A 141 16.54 6.11 0.54
CA ASP A 141 15.75 5.42 -0.48
C ASP A 141 15.00 4.18 0.04
N GLY A 142 15.15 3.85 1.32
CA GLY A 142 14.60 2.65 1.96
C GLY A 142 15.25 1.31 1.57
N THR A 143 16.38 1.28 0.84
CA THR A 143 16.96 0.03 0.31
C THR A 143 18.24 -0.45 1.01
N GLN A 144 18.87 0.40 1.84
CA GLN A 144 20.15 0.04 2.47
C GLN A 144 19.94 -1.02 3.55
N ILE A 145 20.87 -1.97 3.63
CA ILE A 145 20.84 -3.04 4.63
C ILE A 145 21.29 -2.47 6.00
N PRO A 146 20.52 -2.69 7.09
CA PRO A 146 20.93 -2.27 8.43
C PRO A 146 22.32 -2.78 8.82
N GLY A 147 23.12 -1.90 9.43
CA GLY A 147 24.49 -2.25 9.83
C GLY A 147 25.50 -2.34 8.68
N ASN A 148 25.12 -1.96 7.46
CA ASN A 148 25.98 -1.97 6.27
C ASN A 148 26.58 -3.37 5.95
N LEU A 149 25.79 -4.42 6.19
CA LEU A 149 26.14 -5.79 5.86
C LEU A 149 26.06 -6.04 4.35
N LEU A 150 26.82 -7.02 3.85
CA LEU A 150 26.69 -7.46 2.47
C LEU A 150 25.39 -8.27 2.28
N PRO A 151 24.75 -8.21 1.09
CA PRO A 151 23.57 -9.03 0.80
C PRO A 151 23.81 -10.54 0.98
N SER A 152 25.02 -11.02 0.72
CA SER A 152 25.41 -12.43 0.88
C SER A 152 25.50 -12.87 2.34
N GLU A 153 25.70 -11.93 3.26
CA GLU A 153 25.83 -12.18 4.71
C GLU A 153 24.51 -11.95 5.44
N THR A 154 23.54 -11.34 4.78
CA THR A 154 22.26 -10.95 5.37
C THR A 154 21.27 -12.11 5.26
N PRO A 155 20.74 -12.65 6.38
CA PRO A 155 19.72 -13.68 6.34
C PRO A 155 18.45 -13.16 5.65
N GLN A 156 17.96 -13.87 4.64
CA GLN A 156 16.67 -13.55 4.04
C GLN A 156 15.55 -13.86 5.06
N MET A 157 14.87 -12.81 5.51
CA MET A 157 13.69 -12.94 6.35
C MET A 157 12.43 -13.04 5.48
N ILE A 158 11.50 -13.91 5.87
CA ILE A 158 10.19 -14.04 5.26
C ILE A 158 9.17 -13.95 6.40
N THR A 159 8.32 -12.93 6.37
CA THR A 159 7.25 -12.71 7.35
C THR A 159 5.94 -13.27 6.80
N LEU A 160 5.53 -14.43 7.29
CA LEU A 160 4.20 -14.97 6.99
C LEU A 160 3.17 -14.27 7.88
N THR A 161 2.19 -13.63 7.25
CA THR A 161 1.13 -12.91 7.97
C THR A 161 -0.24 -13.48 7.63
N PHE A 162 -1.13 -13.49 8.62
CA PHE A 162 -2.52 -13.89 8.47
C PHE A 162 -3.42 -12.82 9.07
N ASP A 163 -4.40 -12.38 8.30
CA ASP A 163 -5.31 -11.31 8.69
C ASP A 163 -6.70 -11.89 8.98
N GLY A 164 -7.35 -11.34 9.99
CA GLY A 164 -8.73 -11.71 10.34
C GLY A 164 -8.85 -12.63 11.55
N ALA A 165 -10.01 -13.27 11.67
CA ALA A 165 -10.42 -13.95 12.90
C ALA A 165 -9.83 -15.36 12.96
N ILE A 166 -9.32 -15.77 14.11
CA ILE A 166 -8.84 -17.12 14.35
C ILE A 166 -9.97 -17.92 14.98
N ASN A 167 -10.49 -18.92 14.29
CA ASN A 167 -11.67 -19.66 14.72
C ASN A 167 -11.56 -21.15 14.31
N SER A 168 -12.61 -21.92 14.57
CA SER A 168 -12.63 -23.35 14.26
C SER A 168 -12.49 -23.65 12.77
N ASP A 169 -12.82 -22.72 11.88
CA ASP A 169 -12.79 -22.92 10.42
C ASP A 169 -11.34 -22.95 9.90
N ASN A 170 -10.44 -22.16 10.50
CA ASN A 170 -9.05 -22.05 10.09
C ASN A 170 -8.06 -22.70 11.07
N TRP A 171 -8.53 -23.15 12.24
CA TRP A 171 -7.68 -23.72 13.28
C TRP A 171 -6.87 -24.93 12.80
N GLU A 172 -7.49 -25.86 12.06
CA GLU A 172 -6.83 -27.08 11.60
C GLU A 172 -5.66 -26.78 10.66
N LEU A 173 -5.80 -25.76 9.81
CA LEU A 173 -4.75 -25.32 8.90
C LEU A 173 -3.53 -24.82 9.69
N PHE A 174 -3.76 -23.97 10.70
CA PHE A 174 -2.67 -23.39 11.49
C PHE A 174 -2.00 -24.43 12.39
N ASP A 175 -2.77 -25.14 13.21
CA ASP A 175 -2.24 -26.02 14.26
C ASP A 175 -1.64 -27.29 13.66
N THR A 176 -2.27 -27.90 12.65
CA THR A 176 -1.88 -29.24 12.19
C THR A 176 -1.02 -29.18 10.93
N MET A 177 -1.35 -28.32 9.97
CA MET A 177 -0.76 -28.40 8.63
C MET A 177 0.46 -27.49 8.43
N LEU A 178 0.46 -26.28 9.01
CA LEU A 178 1.45 -25.26 8.69
C LEU A 178 2.61 -25.16 9.67
N PHE A 179 2.41 -25.20 11.00
CA PHE A 179 3.47 -24.80 11.93
C PHE A 179 4.18 -25.95 12.67
N ASN A 180 3.69 -27.17 12.55
CA ASN A 180 4.28 -28.32 13.24
C ASN A 180 5.46 -28.96 12.50
N HIS A 181 5.52 -28.85 11.18
CA HIS A 181 6.45 -29.64 10.36
C HIS A 181 7.68 -28.87 9.89
N TRP A 182 7.60 -27.55 9.76
CA TRP A 182 8.63 -26.76 9.11
C TRP A 182 9.57 -26.10 10.13
N LYS A 183 10.87 -26.22 9.89
CA LYS A 183 11.94 -25.68 10.74
C LYS A 183 12.81 -24.71 9.95
N ASN A 184 13.26 -23.67 10.64
CA ASN A 184 14.29 -22.74 10.15
C ASN A 184 15.68 -23.39 10.20
N PRO A 185 16.71 -22.81 9.52
CA PRO A 185 18.08 -23.30 9.56
C PRO A 185 18.68 -23.41 10.98
N ASN A 186 18.15 -22.65 11.94
CA ASN A 186 18.53 -22.72 13.35
C ASN A 186 17.84 -23.84 14.15
N GLY A 187 17.00 -24.67 13.51
CA GLY A 187 16.28 -25.78 14.14
C GLY A 187 14.98 -25.38 14.87
N CYS A 188 14.66 -24.10 14.99
CA CYS A 188 13.39 -23.64 15.56
C CYS A 188 12.23 -23.85 14.58
N SER A 189 11.01 -24.06 15.07
CA SER A 189 9.81 -24.03 14.20
C SER A 189 9.67 -22.67 13.53
N ILE A 190 9.19 -22.66 12.30
CA ILE A 190 8.83 -21.41 11.62
C ILE A 190 7.74 -20.68 12.43
N ARG A 191 7.76 -19.35 12.37
CA ARG A 191 6.80 -18.47 13.06
C ARG A 191 6.06 -17.62 12.03
N ALA A 192 4.95 -17.05 12.47
CA ALA A 192 4.09 -16.19 11.69
C ALA A 192 3.51 -15.10 12.60
N THR A 193 3.00 -14.04 11.98
CA THR A 193 2.34 -12.93 12.66
C THR A 193 0.86 -12.94 12.30
N PHE A 194 -0.01 -12.95 13.30
CA PHE A 194 -1.45 -12.94 13.11
C PHE A 194 -2.00 -11.56 13.43
N PHE A 195 -2.53 -10.86 12.44
CA PHE A 195 -3.27 -9.61 12.60
C PHE A 195 -4.73 -9.95 12.90
N VAL A 196 -5.07 -10.02 14.19
CA VAL A 196 -6.34 -10.57 14.67
C VAL A 196 -7.37 -9.46 14.87
N ASN A 197 -8.54 -9.59 14.25
CA ASN A 197 -9.70 -8.76 14.54
C ASN A 197 -10.59 -9.39 15.62
N HIS A 198 -11.45 -8.61 16.28
CA HIS A 198 -12.29 -9.13 17.37
C HIS A 198 -13.45 -10.01 16.87
N GLY A 199 -14.14 -9.58 15.80
CA GLY A 199 -15.34 -10.25 15.31
C GLY A 199 -15.08 -11.72 14.93
N LEU A 200 -15.86 -12.65 15.48
CA LEU A 200 -15.76 -14.09 15.25
C LEU A 200 -14.45 -14.76 15.73
N ASN A 201 -13.60 -14.04 16.45
CA ASN A 201 -12.33 -14.57 16.93
C ASN A 201 -12.51 -15.43 18.19
N ASN A 202 -11.87 -16.59 18.20
CA ASN A 202 -11.74 -17.46 19.36
C ASN A 202 -10.41 -17.17 20.07
N TYR A 203 -10.48 -16.43 21.16
CA TYR A 203 -9.32 -16.04 21.96
C TYR A 203 -8.55 -17.23 22.58
N TYR A 204 -9.19 -18.38 22.77
CA TYR A 204 -8.48 -19.59 23.20
C TYR A 204 -7.49 -20.06 22.14
N HIS A 205 -7.90 -20.09 20.87
CA HIS A 205 -7.02 -20.42 19.75
C HIS A 205 -5.92 -19.37 19.56
N THR A 206 -6.27 -18.08 19.69
CA THR A 206 -5.29 -16.99 19.66
C THR A 206 -4.22 -17.18 20.75
N GLN A 207 -4.64 -17.46 21.99
CA GLN A 207 -3.73 -17.70 23.11
C GLN A 207 -2.85 -18.93 22.86
N LYS A 208 -3.39 -19.99 22.25
CA LYS A 208 -2.61 -21.20 21.92
C LYS A 208 -1.52 -20.90 20.89
N LEU A 209 -1.80 -20.11 19.85
CA LEU A 209 -0.79 -19.68 18.88
C LEU A 209 0.30 -18.80 19.51
N TRP A 210 -0.09 -17.88 20.40
CA TRP A 210 0.88 -17.09 21.16
C TRP A 210 1.79 -17.97 22.02
N ASN A 211 1.22 -18.93 22.77
CA ASN A 211 1.97 -19.90 23.56
C ASN A 211 2.91 -20.78 22.71
N GLN A 212 2.53 -21.05 21.46
CA GLN A 212 3.38 -21.76 20.51
C GLN A 212 4.53 -20.88 19.98
N GLY A 213 4.51 -19.56 20.21
CA GLY A 213 5.57 -18.61 19.85
C GLY A 213 5.29 -17.78 18.60
N HIS A 214 4.04 -17.77 18.11
CA HIS A 214 3.62 -16.87 17.04
C HIS A 214 3.40 -15.45 17.58
N GLU A 215 3.58 -14.46 16.72
CA GLU A 215 3.28 -13.07 17.05
C GLU A 215 1.78 -12.82 16.86
N ILE A 216 1.15 -12.16 17.82
CA ILE A 216 -0.25 -11.73 17.73
C ILE A 216 -0.27 -10.20 17.69
N ALA A 217 -0.73 -9.67 16.57
CA ALA A 217 -0.92 -8.26 16.30
C ALA A 217 -2.42 -7.93 16.17
N VAL A 218 -2.74 -6.64 16.20
CA VAL A 218 -4.12 -6.16 16.18
C VAL A 218 -4.58 -5.86 14.76
N HIS A 219 -5.81 -6.25 14.42
CA HIS A 219 -6.47 -5.90 13.16
C HIS A 219 -7.84 -5.29 13.37
N SER A 220 -7.88 -4.26 14.22
CA SER A 220 -9.10 -3.57 14.67
C SER A 220 -10.10 -4.45 15.41
N ILE A 221 -11.11 -3.84 16.03
CA ILE A 221 -12.20 -4.59 16.67
C ILE A 221 -13.24 -4.97 15.63
N THR A 222 -13.73 -3.98 14.90
CA THR A 222 -14.92 -4.12 14.07
C THR A 222 -14.63 -4.63 12.67
N HIS A 223 -13.37 -4.59 12.23
CA HIS A 223 -12.97 -4.89 10.85
C HIS A 223 -13.95 -4.24 9.86
N ARG A 224 -14.26 -2.97 10.12
CA ARG A 224 -15.14 -2.18 9.26
C ARG A 224 -14.50 -2.20 7.88
N ALA A 225 -15.10 -2.92 6.94
CA ALA A 225 -14.87 -2.65 5.53
C ALA A 225 -15.04 -1.14 5.37
N GLN A 226 -14.08 -0.47 4.75
CA GLN A 226 -14.27 0.93 4.38
C GLN A 226 -15.56 0.96 3.56
N ARG A 227 -16.64 1.41 4.20
CA ARG A 227 -17.91 1.62 3.53
C ARG A 227 -17.65 2.85 2.68
N ASN A 228 -17.78 2.72 1.37
CA ASN A 228 -18.16 3.84 0.53
C ASN A 228 -19.27 4.62 1.26
N GLY A 229 -18.92 5.83 1.71
CA GLY A 229 -19.78 6.90 2.23
C GLY A 229 -21.10 6.54 2.93
N GLY A 230 -21.08 5.88 4.10
CA GLY A 230 -22.28 5.71 4.93
C GLY A 230 -22.07 6.23 6.37
N PRO A 231 -23.01 7.00 6.96
CA PRO A 231 -22.79 7.71 8.21
C PRO A 231 -22.50 6.74 9.36
N ILE A 232 -21.60 7.19 10.23
CA ILE A 232 -21.21 6.56 11.48
C ILE A 232 -22.50 6.35 12.30
N MET A 233 -22.92 5.11 12.52
CA MET A 233 -23.85 4.83 13.62
C MET A 233 -23.06 4.93 14.93
N PRO A 234 -23.44 5.83 15.87
CA PRO A 234 -22.94 5.81 17.24
C PRO A 234 -23.53 4.60 17.99
N PRO A 235 -22.96 4.24 19.16
CA PRO A 235 -23.07 2.92 19.80
C PRO A 235 -24.50 2.46 20.14
#